data_AF-A0AAF0EYB4-F1
#
_entry.id   AF-A0AAF0EYB4-F1
#
_cell.length_a   1.000
_cell.length_b   1.000
_cell.length_c   1.000
_cell.angle_alpha   90.00
_cell.angle_beta   90.00
_cell.angle_gamma   90.00
#
_symmetry.space_group_name_H-M   'P 1'
#
loop_
_entity.id
_entity.type
_entity.pdbx_description
1 polymer ?
#
loop_
_entity_poly.entity_id
_entity_poly.type
_entity_poly.pdbx_seq_one_letter_code
_entity_poly.pdbx_strand_id
1 'polypeptide(L)'
;MAGSDEKINVLFCCLGNICRSPMAEAVFAEYVKRSHVQDKFGVIDSCGTADYHEGEEPDLRTTKICKENNIPINSLARGVKPADFNKFDYIFGMDSNNIKNLKSMQPKGSKARIMLFSEFDDKQTIYDPYFLGDGAFFTVFDQCERYSQAFLAALKLAPPAQFRKDALAAQRASALRSSIRLFSASNACANVPKDPYGTLGVKKDASTKDIKAAYYQLAKKFHPDTNKEPGAKEKFVDIQAAYDLLSDDKKRTAFDQFGTTDGSDPGAHGFNPFGGGSPFGAGGFGGAGFGGFHSAGSAESIFESLFGGAFGGGGARSTRGGFGGADMRGEDIDTAVNISFEEACKGTTRTVTVNQVERCDPCTGSGLKPEAKRTTCEVCHGTGTRTFVIQGGFQMASTCPACSGTGSKVAAGDECNSCAGAGRVKAKRSMTINIPAGVDDGYRIRQEGAGDAPLMGDGPPGSLYVRINVAPSRTWRRQGTNLFYPAQIPFYTAVLGGKVRVPTLNGEVDVRVPPGTQVGEEMVLRGRGVPRLNGRKNYESNGDLMVQFDVRFTSLTKRQKELLQAFADDVEGVSRPVTEALKSKTDKQDKSEKKPEPSASDKKNESDDKTKESKDDGAS
;
A
#
# COMPACT_ATOMS: atom_id res chain seq x y z
N MET A 1 -27.69 11.38 42.43
CA MET A 1 -28.42 12.42 41.68
C MET A 1 -27.46 13.54 41.35
N ALA A 2 -27.29 13.80 40.05
CA ALA A 2 -26.83 15.04 39.42
C ALA A 2 -27.52 15.04 38.04
N GLY A 3 -27.95 16.19 37.51
CA GLY A 3 -28.86 16.28 36.35
C GLY A 3 -28.35 15.55 35.10
N SER A 4 -29.16 14.92 34.25
CA SER A 4 -30.31 15.44 33.48
C SER A 4 -29.91 16.62 32.56
N ASP A 5 -29.97 16.38 31.25
CA ASP A 5 -29.71 17.28 30.09
C ASP A 5 -28.27 17.61 29.65
N GLU A 6 -27.21 17.04 30.24
CA GLU A 6 -25.85 17.23 29.71
C GLU A 6 -25.57 16.32 28.49
N LYS A 7 -25.47 16.92 27.30
CA LYS A 7 -25.25 16.23 26.01
C LYS A 7 -23.77 15.93 25.75
N ILE A 8 -23.49 14.76 25.19
CA ILE A 8 -22.13 14.31 24.87
C ILE A 8 -21.61 15.04 23.63
N ASN A 9 -20.47 15.73 23.76
CA ASN A 9 -19.75 16.37 22.67
C ASN A 9 -18.57 15.50 22.22
N VAL A 10 -18.43 15.25 20.92
CA VAL A 10 -17.42 14.35 20.33
C VAL A 10 -16.60 15.08 19.25
N LEU A 11 -15.28 14.96 19.31
CA LEU A 11 -14.34 15.53 18.34
C LEU A 11 -13.44 14.44 17.74
N PHE A 12 -13.38 14.37 16.41
CA PHE A 12 -12.51 13.45 15.68
C PHE A 12 -11.24 14.15 15.17
N CYS A 13 -10.07 13.58 15.40
CA CYS A 13 -8.81 14.25 15.13
C CYS A 13 -7.79 13.38 14.38
N CYS A 14 -7.33 13.86 13.22
CA CYS A 14 -6.21 13.27 12.47
C CYS A 14 -5.06 14.28 12.29
N LEU A 15 -4.17 14.10 11.31
CA LEU A 15 -3.10 15.06 11.04
C LEU A 15 -3.65 16.36 10.42
N GLY A 16 -4.12 16.33 9.18
CA GLY A 16 -4.51 17.51 8.40
C GLY A 16 -6.01 17.72 8.18
N ASN A 17 -6.87 17.03 8.91
CA ASN A 17 -8.35 17.12 8.86
C ASN A 17 -9.06 16.92 7.50
N ILE A 18 -8.36 16.56 6.41
CA ILE A 18 -9.01 16.36 5.09
C ILE A 18 -9.45 14.92 4.78
N CYS A 19 -8.87 13.89 5.43
CA CYS A 19 -9.15 12.48 5.08
C CYS A 19 -9.91 11.70 6.17
N ARG A 20 -9.19 11.29 7.23
CA ARG A 20 -9.68 10.31 8.24
C ARG A 20 -10.73 10.88 9.19
N SER A 21 -10.49 12.08 9.73
CA SER A 21 -11.37 12.69 10.74
C SER A 21 -12.70 13.25 10.21
N PRO A 22 -12.81 13.89 9.02
CA PRO A 22 -14.11 14.31 8.51
C PRO A 22 -14.93 13.11 8.03
N MET A 23 -14.29 12.01 7.59
CA MET A 23 -14.95 10.74 7.35
C MET A 23 -15.56 10.16 8.64
N ALA A 24 -14.77 10.10 9.72
CA ALA A 24 -15.25 9.60 11.01
C ALA A 24 -16.39 10.46 11.60
N GLU A 25 -16.30 11.79 11.48
CA GLU A 25 -17.34 12.73 11.85
C GLU A 25 -18.66 12.46 11.10
N ALA A 26 -18.60 12.41 9.75
CA ALA A 26 -19.77 12.19 8.91
C ALA A 26 -20.41 10.81 9.15
N VAL A 27 -19.59 9.76 9.24
CA VAL A 27 -20.04 8.40 9.57
C VAL A 27 -20.69 8.37 10.95
N PHE A 28 -20.02 8.89 11.98
CA PHE A 28 -20.54 8.85 13.35
C PHE A 28 -21.84 9.65 13.50
N ALA A 29 -21.91 10.85 12.93
CA ALA A 29 -23.12 11.67 12.93
C ALA A 29 -24.30 10.96 12.25
N GLU A 30 -24.05 10.24 11.15
CA GLU A 30 -25.07 9.44 10.47
C GLU A 30 -25.51 8.22 11.30
N TYR A 31 -24.59 7.53 11.98
CA TYR A 31 -24.94 6.43 12.90
C TYR A 31 -25.72 6.91 14.13
N VAL A 32 -25.40 8.08 14.68
CA VAL A 32 -26.19 8.73 15.75
C VAL A 32 -27.60 9.06 15.28
N LYS A 33 -27.77 9.53 14.02
CA LYS A 33 -29.08 9.77 13.41
C LYS A 33 -29.88 8.48 13.25
N ARG A 34 -29.29 7.46 12.61
CA ARG A 34 -29.91 6.14 12.35
C ARG A 34 -30.25 5.35 13.62
N SER A 35 -29.51 5.58 14.71
CA SER A 35 -29.76 4.94 16.01
C SER A 35 -30.83 5.69 16.85
N HIS A 36 -31.38 6.80 16.35
CA HIS A 36 -32.37 7.64 17.05
C HIS A 36 -31.91 8.15 18.43
N VAL A 37 -30.61 8.46 18.59
CA VAL A 37 -30.01 8.97 19.85
C VAL A 37 -29.44 10.38 19.74
N GLN A 38 -29.91 11.15 18.76
CA GLN A 38 -29.48 12.53 18.48
C GLN A 38 -29.72 13.49 19.66
N ASP A 39 -30.70 13.19 20.52
CA ASP A 39 -31.00 13.90 21.75
C ASP A 39 -29.83 13.90 22.74
N LYS A 40 -29.01 12.83 22.75
CA LYS A 40 -27.91 12.61 23.70
C LYS A 40 -26.57 13.18 23.26
N PHE A 41 -26.45 13.58 22.00
CA PHE A 41 -25.24 14.18 21.44
C PHE A 41 -25.43 15.68 21.20
N GLY A 42 -24.41 16.45 21.52
CA GLY A 42 -24.39 17.90 21.33
C GLY A 42 -23.71 18.24 20.01
N VAL A 43 -22.43 18.60 20.10
CA VAL A 43 -21.57 18.88 18.96
C VAL A 43 -20.80 17.63 18.56
N ILE A 44 -20.95 17.20 17.31
CA ILE A 44 -20.07 16.25 16.62
C ILE A 44 -19.31 17.07 15.59
N ASP A 45 -17.98 16.97 15.59
CA ASP A 45 -17.09 17.84 14.82
C ASP A 45 -15.76 17.11 14.53
N SER A 46 -14.92 17.67 13.67
CA SER A 46 -13.56 17.18 13.46
C SER A 46 -12.51 18.29 13.43
N CYS A 47 -11.25 17.91 13.69
CA CYS A 47 -10.11 18.81 13.60
C CYS A 47 -8.82 18.09 13.16
N GLY A 48 -7.78 18.88 12.93
CA GLY A 48 -6.42 18.44 12.64
C GLY A 48 -5.49 18.75 13.81
N THR A 49 -4.48 17.91 14.02
CA THR A 49 -3.34 18.25 14.88
C THR A 49 -2.36 19.21 14.21
N ALA A 50 -2.53 19.46 12.91
CA ALA A 50 -1.87 20.50 12.14
C ALA A 50 -2.90 21.39 11.41
N ASP A 51 -2.44 22.57 10.99
CA ASP A 51 -3.21 23.69 10.44
C ASP A 51 -3.08 23.86 8.92
N TYR A 52 -2.26 23.05 8.25
CA TYR A 52 -1.89 23.19 6.81
C TYR A 52 -3.07 23.25 5.82
N HIS A 53 -4.25 22.77 6.22
CA HIS A 53 -5.46 22.68 5.40
C HIS A 53 -6.64 23.50 5.99
N GLU A 54 -6.43 24.42 6.94
CA GLU A 54 -7.55 25.15 7.55
C GLU A 54 -8.36 25.96 6.50
N GLY A 55 -9.66 25.64 6.39
CA GLY A 55 -10.58 26.18 5.40
C GLY A 55 -10.77 25.34 4.12
N GLU A 56 -10.06 24.22 3.96
CA GLU A 56 -10.23 23.33 2.80
C GLU A 56 -11.41 22.35 2.96
N GLU A 57 -11.91 21.82 1.83
CA GLU A 57 -12.92 20.74 1.82
C GLU A 57 -12.27 19.36 2.05
N PRO A 58 -13.04 18.33 2.47
CA PRO A 58 -12.52 16.98 2.63
C PRO A 58 -12.07 16.37 1.30
N ASP A 59 -11.01 15.57 1.34
CA ASP A 59 -10.37 14.92 0.18
C ASP A 59 -11.42 14.26 -0.72
N LEU A 60 -11.29 14.45 -2.04
CA LEU A 60 -12.24 13.96 -3.04
C LEU A 60 -12.53 12.45 -2.91
N ARG A 61 -11.55 11.65 -2.47
CA ARG A 61 -11.72 10.19 -2.23
C ARG A 61 -12.56 9.92 -0.98
N THR A 62 -12.34 10.66 0.11
CA THR A 62 -13.21 10.64 1.30
C THR A 62 -14.63 11.05 0.93
N THR A 63 -14.78 12.19 0.25
CA THR A 63 -16.08 12.73 -0.18
C THR A 63 -16.82 11.77 -1.13
N LYS A 64 -16.09 11.10 -2.04
CA LYS A 64 -16.64 10.08 -2.93
C LYS A 64 -17.19 8.87 -2.17
N ILE A 65 -16.43 8.28 -1.25
CA ILE A 65 -16.88 7.09 -0.50
C ILE A 65 -18.05 7.42 0.42
N CYS A 66 -18.06 8.59 1.07
CA CYS A 66 -19.21 9.03 1.86
C CYS A 66 -20.46 9.19 0.98
N LYS A 67 -20.34 9.83 -0.21
CA LYS A 67 -21.45 9.95 -1.18
C LYS A 67 -21.94 8.59 -1.68
N GLU A 68 -21.05 7.66 -2.02
CA GLU A 68 -21.40 6.28 -2.45
C GLU A 68 -22.17 5.49 -1.38
N ASN A 69 -21.97 5.82 -0.09
CA ASN A 69 -22.68 5.21 1.04
C ASN A 69 -23.87 6.06 1.57
N ASN A 70 -24.28 7.10 0.83
CA ASN A 70 -25.35 8.03 1.20
C ASN A 70 -25.12 8.75 2.55
N ILE A 71 -23.86 9.06 2.86
CA ILE A 71 -23.45 9.81 4.06
C ILE A 71 -23.08 11.25 3.64
N PRO A 72 -23.80 12.28 4.11
CA PRO A 72 -23.48 13.67 3.80
C PRO A 72 -22.22 14.11 4.54
N ILE A 73 -21.31 14.79 3.84
CA ILE A 73 -20.04 15.28 4.38
C ILE A 73 -19.75 16.68 3.84
N ASN A 74 -19.82 17.67 4.73
CA ASN A 74 -19.71 19.10 4.40
C ASN A 74 -18.79 19.86 5.40
N SER A 75 -18.02 19.16 6.25
CA SER A 75 -17.14 19.82 7.22
C SER A 75 -15.91 20.42 6.53
N LEU A 76 -15.54 21.65 6.93
CA LEU A 76 -14.34 22.32 6.47
C LEU A 76 -13.18 22.04 7.42
N ALA A 77 -12.01 21.83 6.85
CA ALA A 77 -10.82 21.46 7.60
C ALA A 77 -10.44 22.57 8.61
N ARG A 78 -10.08 22.18 9.85
CA ARG A 78 -9.67 23.13 10.90
C ARG A 78 -8.63 22.56 11.86
N GLY A 79 -7.76 23.40 12.40
CA GLY A 79 -6.88 23.02 13.51
C GLY A 79 -7.64 22.76 14.82
N VAL A 80 -7.07 21.92 15.69
CA VAL A 80 -7.51 21.77 17.09
C VAL A 80 -7.17 23.03 17.89
N LYS A 81 -8.13 23.54 18.67
CA LYS A 81 -7.99 24.79 19.42
C LYS A 81 -7.95 24.50 20.93
N PRO A 82 -7.22 25.27 21.76
CA PRO A 82 -7.17 25.03 23.21
C PRO A 82 -8.54 24.99 23.90
N ALA A 83 -9.53 25.69 23.34
CA ALA A 83 -10.92 25.65 23.81
C ALA A 83 -11.63 24.30 23.54
N ASP A 84 -11.22 23.54 22.53
CA ASP A 84 -11.82 22.24 22.20
C ASP A 84 -11.68 21.25 23.37
N PHE A 85 -10.54 21.29 24.08
CA PHE A 85 -10.27 20.47 25.27
C PHE A 85 -11.17 20.78 26.49
N ASN A 86 -11.99 21.83 26.43
CA ASN A 86 -13.01 22.16 27.42
C ASN A 86 -14.45 22.07 26.87
N LYS A 87 -14.61 22.04 25.54
CA LYS A 87 -15.89 21.94 24.84
C LYS A 87 -16.31 20.48 24.59
N PHE A 88 -15.35 19.60 24.34
CA PHE A 88 -15.60 18.21 23.95
C PHE A 88 -15.28 17.20 25.07
N ASP A 89 -16.20 16.28 25.34
CA ASP A 89 -16.04 15.24 26.37
C ASP A 89 -15.11 14.12 25.89
N TYR A 90 -15.21 13.77 24.60
CA TYR A 90 -14.40 12.75 23.94
C TYR A 90 -13.65 13.36 22.76
N ILE A 91 -12.33 13.22 22.77
CA ILE A 91 -11.47 13.60 21.63
C ILE A 91 -10.77 12.34 21.13
N PHE A 92 -11.18 11.88 19.95
CA PHE A 92 -10.71 10.65 19.34
C PHE A 92 -9.56 10.92 18.37
N GLY A 93 -8.38 10.38 18.67
CA GLY A 93 -7.26 10.33 17.73
C GLY A 93 -7.33 9.11 16.82
N MET A 94 -6.97 9.27 15.54
CA MET A 94 -6.97 8.17 14.57
C MET A 94 -5.77 7.25 14.72
N ASP A 95 -4.62 7.79 15.11
CA ASP A 95 -3.41 7.03 15.38
C ASP A 95 -2.70 7.47 16.68
N SER A 96 -1.70 6.69 17.11
CA SER A 96 -0.97 6.95 18.35
C SER A 96 -0.16 8.25 18.34
N ASN A 97 0.16 8.81 17.17
CA ASN A 97 0.82 10.12 17.07
C ASN A 97 -0.20 11.25 17.26
N ASN A 98 -1.42 11.13 16.73
CA ASN A 98 -2.50 12.07 17.04
C ASN A 98 -2.76 12.13 18.56
N ILE A 99 -2.77 10.97 19.25
CA ILE A 99 -2.95 10.91 20.71
C ILE A 99 -1.80 11.61 21.46
N LYS A 100 -0.54 11.42 21.04
CA LYS A 100 0.61 12.11 21.63
C LYS A 100 0.51 13.63 21.44
N ASN A 101 0.20 14.07 20.22
CA ASN A 101 0.06 15.48 19.87
C ASN A 101 -1.06 16.14 20.68
N LEU A 102 -2.25 15.51 20.73
CA LEU A 102 -3.38 15.99 21.52
C LEU A 102 -3.06 16.07 23.02
N LYS A 103 -2.37 15.06 23.58
CA LYS A 103 -1.94 15.08 25.00
C LYS A 103 -0.89 16.14 25.29
N SER A 104 -0.01 16.46 24.33
CA SER A 104 0.97 17.56 24.48
C SER A 104 0.32 18.95 24.42
N MET A 105 -0.80 19.08 23.70
CA MET A 105 -1.59 20.31 23.61
C MET A 105 -2.65 20.47 24.71
N GLN A 106 -2.93 19.41 25.48
CA GLN A 106 -4.01 19.42 26.48
C GLN A 106 -3.71 20.39 27.64
N PRO A 107 -4.57 21.39 27.91
CA PRO A 107 -4.43 22.26 29.07
C PRO A 107 -4.55 21.50 30.40
N LYS A 108 -3.70 21.85 31.38
CA LYS A 108 -3.78 21.27 32.73
C LYS A 108 -5.15 21.59 33.37
N GLY A 109 -5.92 20.56 33.70
CA GLY A 109 -7.27 20.69 34.26
C GLY A 109 -8.42 20.53 33.24
N SER A 110 -8.12 20.29 31.96
CA SER A 110 -9.11 19.89 30.96
C SER A 110 -9.85 18.60 31.38
N LYS A 111 -11.17 18.56 31.13
CA LYS A 111 -12.02 17.36 31.36
C LYS A 111 -12.05 16.39 30.18
N ALA A 112 -11.54 16.80 29.00
CA ALA A 112 -11.64 16.03 27.78
C ALA A 112 -10.89 14.68 27.85
N ARG A 113 -11.58 13.60 27.47
CA ARG A 113 -11.03 12.24 27.44
C ARG A 113 -10.39 11.98 26.07
N ILE A 114 -9.06 12.06 26.00
CA ILE A 114 -8.29 11.80 24.79
C ILE A 114 -7.97 10.29 24.69
N MET A 115 -8.50 9.61 23.68
CA MET A 115 -8.30 8.17 23.44
C MET A 115 -8.32 7.83 21.95
N LEU A 116 -7.89 6.62 21.57
CA LEU A 116 -8.01 6.15 20.18
C LEU A 116 -9.48 5.98 19.82
N PHE A 117 -9.86 6.19 18.56
CA PHE A 117 -11.25 5.94 18.13
C PHE A 117 -11.66 4.47 18.35
N SER A 118 -10.72 3.55 18.17
CA SER A 118 -10.85 2.11 18.38
C SER A 118 -10.78 1.65 19.86
N GLU A 119 -10.73 2.56 20.84
CA GLU A 119 -10.55 2.23 22.26
C GLU A 119 -11.62 1.27 22.80
N PHE A 120 -12.83 1.32 22.23
CA PHE A 120 -13.99 0.49 22.59
C PHE A 120 -14.11 -0.82 21.80
N ASP A 121 -13.11 -1.15 20.97
CA ASP A 121 -13.07 -2.34 20.12
C ASP A 121 -11.67 -2.99 20.16
N ASP A 122 -10.93 -2.98 19.05
CA ASP A 122 -9.64 -3.68 18.91
C ASP A 122 -8.39 -2.83 19.21
N LYS A 123 -8.59 -1.55 19.55
CA LYS A 123 -7.53 -0.57 19.85
C LYS A 123 -6.48 -0.38 18.74
N GLN A 124 -6.81 -0.74 17.49
CA GLN A 124 -5.92 -0.54 16.34
C GLN A 124 -5.92 0.90 15.84
N THR A 125 -4.82 1.33 15.21
CA THR A 125 -4.73 2.65 14.58
C THR A 125 -5.36 2.65 13.19
N ILE A 126 -6.12 3.69 12.87
CA ILE A 126 -6.57 3.98 11.51
C ILE A 126 -5.40 4.56 10.73
N TYR A 127 -4.80 3.75 9.86
CA TYR A 127 -3.69 4.14 8.99
C TYR A 127 -4.08 5.29 8.06
N ASP A 128 -3.12 6.17 7.74
CA ASP A 128 -3.38 7.26 6.81
C ASP A 128 -3.53 6.73 5.37
N PRO A 129 -4.72 6.85 4.75
CA PRO A 129 -4.97 6.28 3.43
C PRO A 129 -4.34 7.11 2.31
N TYR A 130 -3.90 8.35 2.60
CA TYR A 130 -3.45 9.33 1.60
C TYR A 130 -2.35 8.79 0.67
N PHE A 131 -1.45 7.97 1.21
CA PHE A 131 -0.29 7.37 0.50
C PHE A 131 -0.52 5.94 0.00
N LEU A 132 -1.71 5.35 0.22
CA LEU A 132 -1.97 3.91 0.06
C LEU A 132 -2.98 3.58 -1.07
N GLY A 133 -3.36 4.57 -1.88
CA GLY A 133 -4.28 4.41 -3.02
C GLY A 133 -5.74 4.26 -2.62
N ASP A 134 -6.64 4.27 -3.61
CA ASP A 134 -8.09 4.39 -3.38
C ASP A 134 -8.69 3.26 -2.51
N GLY A 135 -8.14 2.04 -2.60
CA GLY A 135 -8.58 0.91 -1.77
C GLY A 135 -8.40 1.14 -0.27
N ALA A 136 -7.41 1.93 0.15
CA ALA A 136 -7.18 2.24 1.56
C ALA A 136 -8.25 3.15 2.16
N PHE A 137 -8.85 4.05 1.36
CA PHE A 137 -9.95 4.91 1.82
C PHE A 137 -11.20 4.08 2.15
N PHE A 138 -11.44 2.98 1.43
CA PHE A 138 -12.54 2.06 1.75
C PHE A 138 -12.28 1.30 3.07
N THR A 139 -11.05 0.88 3.34
CA THR A 139 -10.69 0.25 4.62
C THR A 139 -10.86 1.22 5.80
N VAL A 140 -10.49 2.49 5.62
CA VAL A 140 -10.72 3.53 6.65
C VAL A 140 -12.21 3.76 6.90
N PHE A 141 -13.06 3.70 5.86
CA PHE A 141 -14.51 3.80 6.02
C PHE A 141 -15.08 2.65 6.86
N ASP A 142 -14.75 1.39 6.54
CA ASP A 142 -15.18 0.21 7.30
C ASP A 142 -14.72 0.26 8.78
N GLN A 143 -13.49 0.73 9.02
CA GLN A 143 -13.00 1.01 10.38
C GLN A 143 -13.82 2.09 11.09
N CYS A 144 -14.12 3.21 10.42
CA CYS A 144 -14.94 4.29 10.98
C CYS A 144 -16.36 3.83 11.33
N GLU A 145 -17.00 3.00 10.49
CA GLU A 145 -18.31 2.40 10.80
C GLU A 145 -18.23 1.49 12.03
N ARG A 146 -17.28 0.55 12.03
CA ARG A 146 -17.09 -0.43 13.11
C ARG A 146 -16.83 0.24 14.45
N TYR A 147 -15.94 1.23 14.51
CA TYR A 147 -15.63 1.94 15.76
C TYR A 147 -16.75 2.89 16.20
N SER A 148 -17.51 3.49 15.27
CA SER A 148 -18.74 4.24 15.58
C SER A 148 -19.76 3.35 16.31
N GLN A 149 -20.01 2.15 15.79
CA GLN A 149 -20.92 1.17 16.40
C GLN A 149 -20.42 0.72 17.77
N ALA A 150 -19.11 0.45 17.92
CA ALA A 150 -18.51 0.04 19.18
C ALA A 150 -18.65 1.13 20.28
N PHE A 151 -18.44 2.41 19.93
CA PHE A 151 -18.61 3.51 20.87
C PHE A 151 -20.07 3.70 21.29
N LEU A 152 -21.02 3.65 20.35
CA LEU A 152 -22.46 3.68 20.68
C LEU A 152 -22.87 2.49 21.55
N ALA A 153 -22.32 1.30 21.31
CA ALA A 153 -22.56 0.12 22.15
C ALA A 153 -21.99 0.29 23.57
N ALA A 154 -20.79 0.86 23.72
CA ALA A 154 -20.19 1.15 25.01
C ALA A 154 -21.00 2.16 25.85
N LEU A 155 -21.63 3.14 25.19
CA LEU A 155 -22.58 4.07 25.82
C LEU A 155 -23.97 3.45 26.11
N LYS A 156 -24.21 2.19 25.72
CA LYS A 156 -25.53 1.52 25.73
C LYS A 156 -26.60 2.24 24.89
N LEU A 157 -26.16 2.89 23.81
CA LEU A 157 -26.98 3.65 22.85
C LEU A 157 -27.12 2.96 21.49
N ALA A 158 -26.48 1.80 21.30
CA ALA A 158 -26.64 1.00 20.08
C ALA A 158 -28.05 0.38 19.97
N PRO A 159 -28.60 0.23 18.75
CA PRO A 159 -29.92 -0.34 18.52
C PRO A 159 -30.03 -1.82 18.94
N PRO A 160 -31.24 -2.33 19.21
CA PRO A 160 -31.47 -3.74 19.55
C PRO A 160 -31.10 -4.69 18.39
N ALA A 161 -31.00 -5.97 18.73
CA ALA A 161 -30.24 -7.04 18.06
C ALA A 161 -30.42 -7.31 16.54
N GLN A 162 -31.25 -6.55 15.82
CA GLN A 162 -31.50 -6.71 14.37
C GLN A 162 -30.22 -6.51 13.54
N PHE A 163 -29.48 -5.42 13.78
CA PHE A 163 -28.35 -4.97 12.95
C PHE A 163 -27.13 -5.90 12.92
N ARG A 164 -26.97 -6.81 13.89
CA ARG A 164 -25.85 -7.79 13.85
C ARG A 164 -25.97 -8.75 12.67
N LYS A 165 -27.18 -8.96 12.13
CA LYS A 165 -27.38 -9.78 10.93
C LYS A 165 -26.94 -9.03 9.67
N ASP A 166 -27.24 -7.74 9.60
CA ASP A 166 -26.94 -6.91 8.44
C ASP A 166 -25.45 -6.55 8.35
N ALA A 167 -24.78 -6.30 9.48
CA ALA A 167 -23.33 -6.13 9.53
C ALA A 167 -22.57 -7.41 9.10
N LEU A 168 -23.05 -8.59 9.51
CA LEU A 168 -22.49 -9.88 9.09
C LEU A 168 -22.77 -10.18 7.60
N ALA A 169 -23.90 -9.70 7.07
CA ALA A 169 -24.21 -9.74 5.64
C ALA A 169 -23.34 -8.77 4.83
N ALA A 170 -23.07 -7.57 5.35
CA ALA A 170 -22.18 -6.58 4.75
C ALA A 170 -20.72 -7.08 4.69
N GLN A 171 -20.20 -7.69 5.76
CA GLN A 171 -18.88 -8.34 5.74
C GLN A 171 -18.79 -9.45 4.69
N ARG A 172 -19.85 -10.25 4.52
CA ARG A 172 -19.94 -11.27 3.46
C ARG A 172 -20.02 -10.66 2.05
N ALA A 173 -20.72 -9.55 1.88
CA ALA A 173 -20.82 -8.84 0.61
C ALA A 173 -19.50 -8.14 0.22
N SER A 174 -18.77 -7.58 1.19
CA SER A 174 -17.45 -6.94 1.01
C SER A 174 -16.37 -7.95 0.58
N ALA A 175 -16.35 -9.12 1.22
CA ALA A 175 -15.49 -10.24 0.82
C ALA A 175 -15.76 -10.74 -0.61
N LEU A 176 -17.01 -10.67 -1.09
CA LEU A 176 -17.38 -11.03 -2.45
C LEU A 176 -17.03 -9.95 -3.48
N ARG A 177 -17.15 -8.66 -3.13
CA ARG A 177 -16.76 -7.54 -4.01
C ARG A 177 -15.26 -7.48 -4.29
N SER A 178 -14.43 -7.92 -3.34
CA SER A 178 -12.97 -7.98 -3.50
C SER A 178 -12.49 -8.98 -4.57
N SER A 179 -13.36 -9.90 -5.02
CA SER A 179 -13.02 -10.95 -6.00
C SER A 179 -13.44 -10.65 -7.44
N ILE A 180 -14.11 -9.51 -7.71
CA ILE A 180 -14.56 -9.16 -9.06
C ILE A 180 -13.77 -7.96 -9.58
N ARG A 181 -12.81 -8.21 -10.47
CA ARG A 181 -12.16 -7.15 -11.26
C ARG A 181 -13.17 -6.60 -12.28
N LEU A 182 -13.86 -5.53 -11.94
CA LEU A 182 -14.59 -4.71 -12.90
C LEU A 182 -13.69 -3.59 -13.41
N PHE A 183 -13.21 -3.75 -14.65
CA PHE A 183 -12.74 -2.61 -15.43
C PHE A 183 -13.92 -1.67 -15.67
N SER A 184 -13.82 -0.43 -15.21
CA SER A 184 -14.70 0.66 -15.64
C SER A 184 -13.85 1.88 -15.91
N ALA A 185 -13.86 2.32 -17.16
CA ALA A 185 -13.20 3.56 -17.59
C ALA A 185 -14.26 4.69 -17.56
N SER A 186 -14.04 5.68 -16.71
CA SER A 186 -14.85 6.91 -16.69
C SER A 186 -13.92 8.09 -16.40
N ASN A 187 -13.44 8.72 -17.47
CA ASN A 187 -12.74 10.00 -17.36
C ASN A 187 -13.74 11.09 -17.01
N ALA A 188 -13.54 11.78 -15.88
CA ALA A 188 -14.24 13.03 -15.63
C ALA A 188 -13.60 14.14 -16.48
N CYS A 189 -14.42 14.92 -17.20
CA CYS A 189 -13.94 16.09 -17.92
C CYS A 189 -13.55 17.21 -16.94
N ALA A 190 -12.43 17.89 -17.24
CA ALA A 190 -12.13 19.16 -16.60
C ALA A 190 -13.13 20.23 -17.12
N ASN A 191 -13.62 21.07 -16.21
CA ASN A 191 -14.61 22.09 -16.54
C ASN A 191 -13.94 23.25 -17.32
N VAL A 192 -14.06 23.25 -18.66
CA VAL A 192 -13.53 24.32 -19.51
C VAL A 192 -14.53 25.48 -19.56
N PRO A 193 -14.12 26.74 -19.27
CA PRO A 193 -15.02 27.90 -19.36
C PRO A 193 -15.62 28.04 -20.77
N LYS A 194 -16.95 28.25 -20.84
CA LYS A 194 -17.70 28.31 -22.11
C LYS A 194 -17.29 29.47 -23.02
N ASP A 195 -16.71 30.54 -22.47
CA ASP A 195 -16.10 31.63 -23.22
C ASP A 195 -14.82 32.13 -22.52
N PRO A 196 -13.63 31.62 -22.89
CA PRO A 196 -12.37 32.01 -22.25
C PRO A 196 -11.96 33.47 -22.58
N TYR A 197 -12.43 34.01 -23.71
CA TYR A 197 -12.17 35.41 -24.08
C TYR A 197 -13.01 36.35 -23.20
N GLY A 198 -14.30 36.01 -23.00
CA GLY A 198 -15.19 36.67 -22.07
C GLY A 198 -14.68 36.65 -20.62
N THR A 199 -14.18 35.50 -20.13
CA THR A 199 -13.63 35.35 -18.78
C THR A 199 -12.39 36.23 -18.53
N LEU A 200 -11.52 36.41 -19.54
CA LEU A 200 -10.37 37.33 -19.45
C LEU A 200 -10.71 38.79 -19.81
N GLY A 201 -11.93 39.08 -20.28
CA GLY A 201 -12.33 40.42 -20.71
C GLY A 201 -11.61 40.95 -21.95
N VAL A 202 -11.11 40.05 -22.79
CA VAL A 202 -10.33 40.37 -24.01
C VAL A 202 -11.12 40.00 -25.27
N LYS A 203 -10.83 40.68 -26.38
CA LYS A 203 -11.42 40.33 -27.68
C LYS A 203 -10.76 39.09 -28.29
N LYS A 204 -11.43 38.43 -29.22
CA LYS A 204 -10.92 37.24 -29.93
C LYS A 204 -9.67 37.51 -30.78
N ASP A 205 -9.45 38.75 -31.20
CA ASP A 205 -8.27 39.23 -31.94
C ASP A 205 -7.12 39.71 -31.03
N ALA A 206 -7.25 39.61 -29.70
CA ALA A 206 -6.23 40.07 -28.76
C ALA A 206 -4.88 39.34 -28.94
N SER A 207 -3.77 40.08 -28.81
CA SER A 207 -2.43 39.48 -28.88
C SER A 207 -2.11 38.70 -27.60
N THR A 208 -1.13 37.81 -27.66
CA THR A 208 -0.64 37.06 -26.48
C THR A 208 -0.12 38.00 -25.38
N LYS A 209 0.35 39.20 -25.73
CA LYS A 209 0.73 40.25 -24.76
C LYS A 209 -0.48 40.84 -24.04
N ASP A 210 -1.58 41.08 -24.75
CA ASP A 210 -2.82 41.65 -24.19
C ASP A 210 -3.53 40.63 -23.29
N ILE A 211 -3.58 39.37 -23.72
CA ILE A 211 -4.09 38.23 -22.93
C ILE A 211 -3.32 38.09 -21.61
N LYS A 212 -1.98 38.17 -21.68
CA LYS A 212 -1.11 38.14 -20.49
C LYS A 212 -1.32 39.36 -19.59
N ALA A 213 -1.46 40.56 -20.17
CA ALA A 213 -1.73 41.78 -19.40
C ALA A 213 -3.09 41.74 -18.67
N ALA A 214 -4.14 41.27 -19.35
CA ALA A 214 -5.46 41.08 -18.77
C ALA A 214 -5.44 40.03 -17.64
N TYR A 215 -4.78 38.89 -17.85
CA TYR A 215 -4.57 37.88 -16.81
C TYR A 215 -3.90 38.47 -15.57
N TYR A 216 -2.78 39.20 -15.69
CA TYR A 216 -2.13 39.81 -14.50
C TYR A 216 -3.01 40.84 -13.78
N GLN A 217 -3.83 41.61 -14.51
CA GLN A 217 -4.76 42.54 -13.87
C GLN A 217 -5.90 41.83 -13.14
N LEU A 218 -6.44 40.74 -13.69
CA LEU A 218 -7.52 39.97 -13.08
C LEU A 218 -7.00 39.09 -11.94
N ALA A 219 -5.87 38.40 -12.11
CA ALA A 219 -5.18 37.64 -11.07
C ALA A 219 -4.84 38.53 -9.87
N LYS A 220 -4.40 39.79 -10.07
CA LYS A 220 -4.16 40.74 -8.96
C LYS A 220 -5.45 41.22 -8.27
N LYS A 221 -6.58 41.25 -8.97
CA LYS A 221 -7.90 41.64 -8.40
C LYS A 221 -8.61 40.50 -7.66
N PHE A 222 -8.37 39.25 -8.07
CA PHE A 222 -9.00 38.06 -7.52
C PHE A 222 -8.02 37.11 -6.81
N HIS A 223 -6.80 37.56 -6.50
CA HIS A 223 -5.83 36.76 -5.73
C HIS A 223 -6.42 36.44 -4.35
N PRO A 224 -6.37 35.18 -3.87
CA PRO A 224 -7.00 34.76 -2.63
C PRO A 224 -6.49 35.51 -1.39
N ASP A 225 -5.23 35.97 -1.40
CA ASP A 225 -4.66 36.74 -0.29
C ASP A 225 -5.15 38.20 -0.22
N THR A 226 -5.45 38.82 -1.38
CA THR A 226 -5.81 40.25 -1.45
C THR A 226 -7.31 40.50 -1.60
N ASN A 227 -8.10 39.49 -2.00
CA ASN A 227 -9.55 39.59 -2.12
C ASN A 227 -10.24 38.43 -1.39
N LYS A 228 -11.01 38.76 -0.35
CA LYS A 228 -11.70 37.80 0.52
C LYS A 228 -13.22 37.75 0.29
N GLU A 229 -13.70 38.23 -0.85
CA GLU A 229 -15.12 38.12 -1.22
C GLU A 229 -15.52 36.68 -1.56
N PRO A 230 -16.74 36.24 -1.18
CA PRO A 230 -17.27 34.95 -1.58
C PRO A 230 -17.41 34.89 -3.12
N GLY A 231 -16.85 33.85 -3.74
CA GLY A 231 -16.79 33.68 -5.20
C GLY A 231 -15.53 34.23 -5.88
N ALA A 232 -14.59 34.87 -5.16
CA ALA A 232 -13.31 35.29 -5.74
C ALA A 232 -12.44 34.10 -6.17
N LYS A 233 -12.42 33.02 -5.38
CA LYS A 233 -11.67 31.77 -5.65
C LYS A 233 -12.16 31.05 -6.92
N GLU A 234 -13.47 30.98 -7.13
CA GLU A 234 -14.08 30.38 -8.32
C GLU A 234 -13.70 31.15 -9.59
N LYS A 235 -13.86 32.48 -9.56
CA LYS A 235 -13.43 33.37 -10.65
C LYS A 235 -11.94 33.24 -10.94
N PHE A 236 -11.10 33.11 -9.92
CA PHE A 236 -9.66 32.91 -10.10
C PHE A 236 -9.33 31.60 -10.83
N VAL A 237 -10.03 30.50 -10.50
CA VAL A 237 -9.89 29.22 -11.21
C VAL A 237 -10.34 29.35 -12.67
N ASP A 238 -11.46 30.03 -12.95
CA ASP A 238 -11.93 30.27 -14.31
C ASP A 238 -10.95 31.15 -15.12
N ILE A 239 -10.39 32.21 -14.50
CA ILE A 239 -9.36 33.08 -15.08
C ILE A 239 -8.09 32.29 -15.42
N GLN A 240 -7.68 31.38 -14.54
CA GLN A 240 -6.51 30.53 -14.78
C GLN A 240 -6.76 29.52 -15.90
N ALA A 241 -7.91 28.84 -15.91
CA ALA A 241 -8.30 27.91 -16.97
C ALA A 241 -8.40 28.61 -18.35
N ALA A 242 -8.94 29.82 -18.40
CA ALA A 242 -9.00 30.63 -19.62
C ALA A 242 -7.60 31.05 -20.10
N TYR A 243 -6.68 31.42 -19.19
CA TYR A 243 -5.31 31.75 -19.55
C TYR A 243 -4.50 30.53 -20.04
N ASP A 244 -4.63 29.36 -19.41
CA ASP A 244 -3.92 28.13 -19.81
C ASP A 244 -4.35 27.59 -21.19
N LEU A 245 -5.54 28.00 -21.65
CA LEU A 245 -6.10 27.72 -22.97
C LEU A 245 -5.66 28.77 -24.02
N LEU A 246 -5.66 30.06 -23.67
CA LEU A 246 -5.40 31.18 -24.59
C LEU A 246 -3.93 31.63 -24.67
N SER A 247 -3.06 31.18 -23.76
CA SER A 247 -1.62 31.53 -23.73
C SER A 247 -0.73 30.65 -24.62
N ASP A 248 -1.23 29.49 -25.06
CA ASP A 248 -0.55 28.59 -26.01
C ASP A 248 -1.24 28.70 -27.38
N ASP A 249 -0.50 29.20 -28.39
CA ASP A 249 -1.02 29.41 -29.75
C ASP A 249 -1.64 28.14 -30.36
N LYS A 250 -1.15 26.94 -30.01
CA LYS A 250 -1.72 25.67 -30.53
C LYS A 250 -3.06 25.35 -29.88
N LYS A 251 -3.18 25.54 -28.56
CA LYS A 251 -4.43 25.31 -27.83
C LYS A 251 -5.50 26.34 -28.20
N ARG A 252 -5.10 27.62 -28.32
CA ARG A 252 -5.95 28.70 -28.82
C ARG A 252 -6.47 28.40 -30.23
N THR A 253 -5.58 28.03 -31.16
CA THR A 253 -5.98 27.66 -32.53
C THR A 253 -6.93 26.48 -32.56
N ALA A 254 -6.72 25.45 -31.73
CA ALA A 254 -7.63 24.31 -31.63
C ALA A 254 -9.01 24.72 -31.08
N PHE A 255 -9.06 25.57 -30.06
CA PHE A 255 -10.32 26.10 -29.52
C PHE A 255 -11.07 26.98 -30.53
N ASP A 256 -10.35 27.88 -31.22
CA ASP A 256 -10.93 28.77 -32.22
C ASP A 256 -11.42 28.02 -33.47
N GLN A 257 -10.87 26.84 -33.78
CA GLN A 257 -11.28 26.00 -34.93
C GLN A 257 -12.41 25.03 -34.61
N PHE A 258 -12.45 24.44 -33.40
CA PHE A 258 -13.36 23.33 -33.08
C PHE A 258 -14.39 23.64 -31.97
N GLY A 259 -14.19 24.72 -31.22
CA GLY A 259 -15.08 25.13 -30.11
C GLY A 259 -15.16 24.13 -28.96
N THR A 260 -16.13 24.33 -28.07
CA THR A 260 -16.52 23.34 -27.05
C THR A 260 -17.75 22.59 -27.53
N THR A 261 -17.62 21.28 -27.78
CA THR A 261 -18.73 20.42 -28.17
C THR A 261 -19.62 20.09 -26.96
N ASP A 262 -20.75 20.78 -26.81
CA ASP A 262 -21.82 20.36 -25.89
C ASP A 262 -22.44 19.03 -26.39
N GLY A 263 -22.46 18.02 -25.51
CA GLY A 263 -22.85 16.64 -25.86
C GLY A 263 -24.35 16.42 -25.96
N SER A 264 -25.00 16.91 -27.03
CA SER A 264 -26.46 16.82 -27.21
C SER A 264 -26.94 16.46 -28.62
N ASP A 265 -26.22 15.59 -29.36
CA ASP A 265 -26.70 15.05 -30.65
C ASP A 265 -26.41 13.53 -30.79
N PRO A 266 -27.42 12.65 -30.84
CA PRO A 266 -27.25 11.19 -30.83
C PRO A 266 -26.99 10.60 -32.23
N GLY A 267 -26.04 11.19 -32.99
CA GLY A 267 -25.81 10.81 -34.40
C GLY A 267 -24.36 10.84 -34.92
N ALA A 268 -23.41 11.44 -34.19
CA ALA A 268 -22.05 11.64 -34.71
C ALA A 268 -20.97 10.93 -33.87
N HIS A 269 -20.28 9.95 -34.48
CA HIS A 269 -19.02 9.41 -33.94
C HIS A 269 -17.88 10.42 -34.16
N GLY A 270 -17.81 11.43 -33.30
CA GLY A 270 -16.86 12.54 -33.36
C GLY A 270 -15.42 12.15 -32.96
N PHE A 271 -14.51 12.26 -33.92
CA PHE A 271 -13.06 12.10 -33.77
C PHE A 271 -12.46 13.15 -32.82
N ASN A 272 -11.74 12.73 -31.76
CA ASN A 272 -11.05 13.63 -30.83
C ASN A 272 -9.52 13.59 -31.06
N PRO A 273 -8.92 14.59 -31.75
CA PRO A 273 -7.50 14.61 -32.07
C PRO A 273 -6.55 14.84 -30.88
N PHE A 274 -7.06 15.10 -29.67
CA PHE A 274 -6.26 15.19 -28.45
C PHE A 274 -6.56 14.09 -27.41
N GLY A 275 -7.23 13.01 -27.84
CA GLY A 275 -7.43 11.79 -27.06
C GLY A 275 -6.18 10.89 -26.99
N GLY A 276 -5.05 11.39 -26.49
CA GLY A 276 -3.79 10.63 -26.38
C GLY A 276 -2.83 11.24 -25.35
N GLY A 277 -2.63 10.54 -24.23
CA GLY A 277 -1.91 11.07 -23.07
C GLY A 277 -0.41 11.30 -23.30
N SER A 278 0.13 12.36 -22.69
CA SER A 278 1.56 12.66 -22.64
C SER A 278 1.88 13.60 -21.46
N PRO A 279 3.13 13.62 -20.94
CA PRO A 279 3.36 12.93 -19.68
C PRO A 279 3.85 13.89 -18.59
N PHE A 280 3.09 14.97 -18.37
CA PHE A 280 3.35 15.96 -17.32
C PHE A 280 2.04 16.29 -16.58
N GLY A 281 1.68 15.41 -15.65
CA GLY A 281 0.46 15.50 -14.83
C GLY A 281 0.32 14.24 -13.96
N ALA A 282 0.40 14.29 -12.63
CA ALA A 282 0.58 15.44 -11.75
C ALA A 282 1.58 15.14 -10.62
N GLY A 283 2.43 16.11 -10.31
CA GLY A 283 3.37 16.08 -9.18
C GLY A 283 3.97 17.46 -8.91
N GLY A 284 3.80 17.96 -7.67
CA GLY A 284 4.19 19.32 -7.24
C GLY A 284 3.04 20.33 -7.38
N PHE A 285 2.85 21.30 -6.47
CA PHE A 285 3.67 21.81 -5.35
C PHE A 285 2.71 22.48 -4.31
N GLY A 286 3.01 22.70 -3.03
CA GLY A 286 4.20 22.49 -2.18
C GLY A 286 3.83 22.77 -0.70
N GLY A 287 4.74 22.99 0.24
CA GLY A 287 6.21 22.98 0.15
C GLY A 287 6.90 23.50 1.43
N ALA A 288 8.23 23.54 1.38
CA ALA A 288 9.13 24.37 2.19
C ALA A 288 10.27 24.79 1.23
N GLY A 289 10.69 26.05 1.11
CA GLY A 289 11.19 26.90 2.18
C GLY A 289 12.71 27.05 2.00
N PHE A 290 13.18 27.59 0.86
CA PHE A 290 13.57 29.00 0.65
C PHE A 290 15.04 29.30 1.04
N GLY A 291 15.87 29.63 0.03
CA GLY A 291 17.23 30.17 0.20
C GLY A 291 18.32 29.41 -0.58
N GLY A 292 19.09 30.11 -1.42
CA GLY A 292 20.27 29.53 -2.08
C GLY A 292 20.52 29.89 -3.55
N PHE A 293 20.27 31.14 -3.98
CA PHE A 293 20.69 31.60 -5.32
C PHE A 293 22.21 31.75 -5.41
N HIS A 294 22.89 30.78 -6.03
CA HIS A 294 24.22 30.90 -6.64
C HIS A 294 24.35 29.82 -7.74
N SER A 295 25.02 30.01 -8.88
CA SER A 295 25.31 31.21 -9.69
C SER A 295 25.83 30.72 -11.05
N ALA A 296 25.60 31.47 -12.13
CA ALA A 296 26.11 31.27 -13.50
C ALA A 296 25.73 29.95 -14.23
N GLY A 297 25.35 30.05 -15.51
CA GLY A 297 25.06 28.86 -16.34
C GLY A 297 23.79 28.90 -17.20
N SER A 298 23.36 30.11 -17.60
CA SER A 298 22.79 30.43 -18.91
C SER A 298 21.66 29.54 -19.49
N ALA A 299 20.44 30.08 -19.54
CA ALA A 299 19.34 29.51 -20.34
C ALA A 299 19.54 29.71 -21.86
N GLU A 300 20.53 30.52 -22.24
CA GLU A 300 20.89 30.85 -23.63
C GLU A 300 21.40 29.62 -24.41
N SER A 301 22.11 28.68 -23.76
CA SER A 301 22.74 27.52 -24.42
C SER A 301 21.76 26.46 -24.90
N ILE A 302 20.59 26.34 -24.25
CA ILE A 302 19.52 25.42 -24.66
C ILE A 302 18.76 25.98 -25.87
N PHE A 303 18.62 27.31 -25.96
CA PHE A 303 17.95 27.97 -27.09
C PHE A 303 18.84 27.99 -28.36
N GLU A 304 20.14 28.21 -28.20
CA GLU A 304 21.12 28.18 -29.30
C GLU A 304 21.21 26.79 -29.95
N SER A 305 21.13 25.72 -29.14
CA SER A 305 21.20 24.32 -29.62
C SER A 305 19.97 23.87 -30.42
N LEU A 306 18.82 24.54 -30.28
CA LEU A 306 17.56 24.16 -30.94
C LEU A 306 17.21 25.05 -32.15
N PHE A 307 17.65 26.31 -32.15
CA PHE A 307 17.39 27.26 -33.26
C PHE A 307 18.59 27.57 -34.16
N GLY A 308 19.82 27.19 -33.79
CA GLY A 308 21.03 27.45 -34.58
C GLY A 308 21.17 26.71 -35.92
N GLY A 309 20.24 25.79 -36.25
CA GLY A 309 20.34 24.92 -37.43
C GLY A 309 19.67 25.41 -38.72
N ALA A 310 18.89 26.50 -38.69
CA ALA A 310 17.96 26.84 -39.77
C ALA A 310 18.29 28.10 -40.60
N PHE A 311 19.14 29.02 -40.10
CA PHE A 311 19.48 30.28 -40.78
C PHE A 311 20.91 30.72 -40.45
N GLY A 312 21.88 30.39 -41.33
CA GLY A 312 23.27 30.81 -41.17
C GLY A 312 24.23 30.02 -42.06
N GLY A 313 24.70 30.63 -43.15
CA GLY A 313 25.62 29.98 -44.09
C GLY A 313 27.10 30.18 -43.73
N GLY A 314 27.95 29.24 -44.16
CA GLY A 314 29.41 29.44 -44.30
C GLY A 314 30.26 29.10 -43.08
N GLY A 315 30.76 27.86 -43.01
CA GLY A 315 31.75 27.44 -42.01
C GLY A 315 32.12 25.97 -42.12
N ALA A 316 33.19 25.65 -42.84
CA ALA A 316 33.55 24.26 -43.12
C ALA A 316 34.14 23.53 -41.90
N ARG A 317 33.48 22.46 -41.44
CA ARG A 317 34.11 21.38 -40.67
C ARG A 317 33.55 20.00 -41.04
N SER A 318 34.36 19.28 -41.82
CA SER A 318 34.44 17.82 -41.96
C SER A 318 33.14 16.99 -41.85
N THR A 319 32.55 16.71 -43.01
CA THR A 319 31.66 15.58 -43.28
C THR A 319 32.13 14.26 -42.62
N ARG A 320 31.36 13.73 -41.68
CA ARG A 320 31.15 12.28 -41.52
C ARG A 320 29.75 12.03 -40.99
N GLY A 321 28.84 11.60 -41.88
CA GLY A 321 27.45 11.37 -41.52
C GLY A 321 27.26 10.17 -40.60
N GLY A 322 26.25 10.26 -39.75
CA GLY A 322 25.77 9.17 -38.93
C GLY A 322 24.81 9.67 -37.86
N PHE A 323 23.60 9.10 -37.81
CA PHE A 323 22.82 9.03 -36.58
C PHE A 323 23.52 8.05 -35.62
N GLY A 324 24.72 8.43 -35.18
CA GLY A 324 25.55 7.65 -34.27
C GLY A 324 24.81 7.50 -32.95
N GLY A 325 24.72 6.26 -32.46
CA GLY A 325 23.84 5.93 -31.35
C GLY A 325 24.08 6.83 -30.14
N ALA A 326 23.00 7.42 -29.64
CA ALA A 326 22.89 7.54 -28.20
C ALA A 326 23.04 6.13 -27.62
N ASP A 327 23.90 5.93 -26.63
CA ASP A 327 24.09 4.65 -25.94
C ASP A 327 22.83 4.31 -25.14
N MET A 328 21.81 3.85 -25.85
CA MET A 328 20.58 3.37 -25.25
C MET A 328 20.93 2.09 -24.49
N ARG A 329 20.87 2.18 -23.16
CA ARG A 329 20.89 1.03 -22.26
C ARG A 329 19.57 0.27 -22.41
N GLY A 330 19.62 -1.05 -22.25
CA GLY A 330 18.41 -1.87 -22.25
C GLY A 330 17.54 -1.68 -21.00
N GLU A 331 16.26 -2.05 -21.11
CA GLU A 331 15.28 -1.82 -20.04
C GLU A 331 15.53 -2.72 -18.82
N ASP A 332 15.26 -2.17 -17.64
CA ASP A 332 15.38 -2.91 -16.37
C ASP A 332 14.12 -3.77 -16.17
N ILE A 333 14.31 -5.04 -15.78
CA ILE A 333 13.22 -5.99 -15.54
C ILE A 333 12.88 -5.98 -14.04
N ASP A 334 11.59 -5.91 -13.68
CA ASP A 334 11.09 -6.16 -12.33
C ASP A 334 10.48 -7.56 -12.24
N THR A 335 10.81 -8.34 -11.21
CA THR A 335 10.19 -9.65 -10.92
C THR A 335 10.00 -9.84 -9.42
N ALA A 336 9.02 -10.63 -9.01
CA ALA A 336 8.74 -10.92 -7.60
C ALA A 336 8.96 -12.40 -7.27
N VAL A 337 9.54 -12.67 -6.10
CA VAL A 337 9.72 -14.02 -5.54
C VAL A 337 9.07 -14.07 -4.17
N ASN A 338 8.15 -15.03 -4.00
CA ASN A 338 7.51 -15.29 -2.71
C ASN A 338 8.37 -16.30 -1.93
N ILE A 339 8.72 -15.98 -0.68
CA ILE A 339 9.44 -16.88 0.23
C ILE A 339 8.69 -17.04 1.56
N SER A 340 8.96 -18.13 2.27
CA SER A 340 8.41 -18.31 3.61
C SER A 340 9.12 -17.40 4.63
N PHE A 341 8.46 -17.12 5.75
CA PHE A 341 9.06 -16.37 6.85
C PHE A 341 10.38 -17.00 7.36
N GLU A 342 10.44 -18.32 7.44
CA GLU A 342 11.63 -19.04 7.91
C GLU A 342 12.78 -18.97 6.92
N GLU A 343 12.49 -19.04 5.62
CA GLU A 343 13.47 -18.85 4.54
C GLU A 343 14.02 -17.42 4.55
N ALA A 344 13.17 -16.42 4.76
CA ALA A 344 13.58 -15.02 4.92
C ALA A 344 14.53 -14.83 6.13
N CYS A 345 14.25 -15.51 7.24
CA CYS A 345 15.07 -15.42 8.44
C CYS A 345 16.41 -16.18 8.31
N LYS A 346 16.42 -17.36 7.69
CA LYS A 346 17.63 -18.20 7.54
C LYS A 346 18.51 -17.78 6.36
N GLY A 347 17.94 -17.08 5.38
CA GLY A 347 18.53 -16.90 4.05
C GLY A 347 18.33 -18.16 3.20
N THR A 348 18.18 -17.98 1.90
CA THR A 348 17.96 -19.09 0.96
C THR A 348 18.48 -18.74 -0.42
N THR A 349 18.62 -19.73 -1.29
CA THR A 349 18.98 -19.52 -2.69
C THR A 349 17.79 -19.90 -3.56
N ARG A 350 17.33 -18.97 -4.41
CA ARG A 350 16.17 -19.18 -5.29
C ARG A 350 16.57 -18.97 -6.75
N THR A 351 16.17 -19.91 -7.61
CA THR A 351 16.29 -19.74 -9.05
C THR A 351 15.07 -18.98 -9.57
N VAL A 352 15.31 -17.87 -10.26
CA VAL A 352 14.29 -17.04 -10.90
C VAL A 352 14.43 -17.20 -12.40
N THR A 353 13.33 -17.51 -13.07
CA THR A 353 13.28 -17.58 -14.53
C THR A 353 12.59 -16.32 -15.05
N VAL A 354 13.30 -15.53 -15.84
CA VAL A 354 12.80 -14.32 -16.49
C VAL A 354 12.76 -14.52 -18.00
N ASN A 355 11.85 -13.81 -18.67
CA ASN A 355 11.86 -13.71 -20.13
C ASN A 355 12.56 -12.40 -20.47
N GLN A 356 13.79 -12.47 -20.97
CA GLN A 356 14.58 -11.30 -21.35
C GLN A 356 14.77 -11.24 -22.86
N VAL A 357 14.80 -10.03 -23.40
CA VAL A 357 15.18 -9.73 -24.78
C VAL A 357 16.70 -9.83 -24.86
N GLU A 358 17.21 -10.85 -25.53
CA GLU A 358 18.65 -11.03 -25.75
C GLU A 358 19.05 -10.64 -27.17
N ARG A 359 20.34 -10.39 -27.38
CA ARG A 359 20.87 -10.31 -28.75
C ARG A 359 20.72 -11.69 -29.38
N CYS A 360 20.26 -11.74 -30.63
CA CYS A 360 20.09 -13.01 -31.33
C CYS A 360 21.47 -13.61 -31.64
N ASP A 361 21.89 -14.62 -30.86
CA ASP A 361 23.21 -15.27 -30.94
C ASP A 361 23.72 -15.51 -32.36
N PRO A 362 22.98 -16.18 -33.28
CA PRO A 362 23.50 -16.49 -34.62
C PRO A 362 23.70 -15.26 -35.54
N CYS A 363 23.20 -14.08 -35.18
CA CYS A 363 23.48 -12.84 -35.93
C CYS A 363 24.20 -11.77 -35.10
N THR A 364 24.46 -12.03 -33.82
CA THR A 364 25.02 -11.10 -32.80
C THR A 364 24.32 -9.74 -32.65
N GLY A 365 23.14 -9.58 -33.26
CA GLY A 365 22.40 -8.32 -33.28
C GLY A 365 22.23 -7.66 -34.65
N SER A 366 22.88 -8.17 -35.71
CA SER A 366 22.82 -7.57 -37.05
C SER A 366 21.48 -7.74 -37.77
N GLY A 367 20.69 -8.76 -37.38
CA GLY A 367 19.47 -9.18 -38.08
C GLY A 367 19.73 -9.97 -39.38
N LEU A 368 21.00 -10.20 -39.73
CA LEU A 368 21.42 -10.85 -40.97
C LEU A 368 21.93 -12.27 -40.72
N LYS A 369 22.00 -13.09 -41.77
CA LYS A 369 22.84 -14.30 -41.75
C LYS A 369 24.32 -13.92 -41.58
N PRO A 370 25.18 -14.79 -41.00
CA PRO A 370 26.58 -14.47 -40.67
C PRO A 370 27.43 -13.93 -41.84
N GLU A 371 27.10 -14.29 -43.08
CA GLU A 371 27.84 -13.90 -44.29
C GLU A 371 27.16 -12.78 -45.10
N ALA A 372 25.92 -12.42 -44.75
CA ALA A 372 25.13 -11.45 -45.49
C ALA A 372 25.45 -10.00 -45.08
N LYS A 373 25.38 -9.07 -46.04
CA LYS A 373 25.70 -7.66 -45.86
C LYS A 373 24.52 -6.78 -46.26
N ARG A 374 24.32 -5.67 -45.53
CA ARG A 374 23.38 -4.61 -45.93
C ARG A 374 23.92 -3.87 -47.15
N THR A 375 23.14 -3.82 -48.22
CA THR A 375 23.45 -3.05 -49.42
C THR A 375 22.91 -1.63 -49.26
N THR A 376 23.65 -0.61 -49.70
CA THR A 376 23.17 0.78 -49.64
C THR A 376 21.95 0.95 -50.53
N CYS A 377 20.91 1.64 -50.06
CA CYS A 377 19.70 1.84 -50.85
C CYS A 377 19.97 2.81 -52.01
N GLU A 378 20.06 2.28 -53.23
CA GLU A 378 20.29 3.04 -54.48
C GLU A 378 19.28 4.17 -54.72
N VAL A 379 18.09 4.07 -54.11
CA VAL A 379 16.96 4.97 -54.28
C VAL A 379 17.09 6.26 -53.45
N CYS A 380 17.91 6.25 -52.39
CA CYS A 380 18.21 7.41 -51.52
C CYS A 380 19.71 7.55 -51.17
N HIS A 381 20.58 6.73 -51.77
CA HIS A 381 22.04 6.69 -51.54
C HIS A 381 22.45 6.66 -50.06
N GLY A 382 21.71 5.93 -49.22
CA GLY A 382 22.00 5.82 -47.79
C GLY A 382 21.33 6.85 -46.87
N THR A 383 20.71 7.91 -47.41
CA THR A 383 20.12 9.00 -46.61
C THR A 383 18.81 8.62 -45.90
N GLY A 384 18.15 7.53 -46.31
CA GLY A 384 16.86 7.10 -45.75
C GLY A 384 15.65 7.94 -46.19
N THR A 385 15.86 9.18 -46.64
CA THR A 385 14.81 10.11 -47.10
C THR A 385 14.92 10.43 -48.59
N ARG A 386 13.84 10.92 -49.19
CA ARG A 386 13.82 11.51 -50.54
C ARG A 386 13.34 12.95 -50.48
N THR A 387 14.13 13.85 -51.06
CA THR A 387 13.79 15.27 -51.16
C THR A 387 13.03 15.52 -52.45
N PHE A 388 11.80 16.01 -52.34
CA PHE A 388 10.99 16.49 -53.46
C PHE A 388 11.02 18.01 -53.50
N VAL A 389 11.33 18.58 -54.66
CA VAL A 389 11.27 20.03 -54.89
C VAL A 389 9.92 20.34 -55.54
N ILE A 390 9.06 21.08 -54.85
CA ILE A 390 7.79 21.54 -55.40
C ILE A 390 8.04 22.84 -56.20
N GLN A 391 7.31 23.03 -57.31
CA GLN A 391 7.32 24.29 -58.06
C GLN A 391 7.02 25.46 -57.12
N GLY A 392 7.98 26.37 -56.99
CA GLY A 392 7.99 27.42 -55.96
C GLY A 392 9.24 27.42 -55.08
N GLY A 393 10.14 26.43 -55.23
CA GLY A 393 11.46 26.42 -54.56
C GLY A 393 11.48 25.80 -53.16
N PHE A 394 10.33 25.33 -52.66
CA PHE A 394 10.23 24.63 -51.39
C PHE A 394 10.64 23.15 -51.56
N GLN A 395 11.58 22.72 -50.74
CA GLN A 395 12.04 21.33 -50.67
C GLN A 395 11.38 20.64 -49.47
N MET A 396 10.82 19.46 -49.69
CA MET A 396 10.25 18.63 -48.63
C MET A 396 10.81 17.21 -48.67
N ALA A 397 11.24 16.71 -47.52
CA ALA A 397 11.78 15.37 -47.37
C ALA A 397 10.68 14.39 -46.93
N SER A 398 10.50 13.29 -47.67
CA SER A 398 9.71 12.15 -47.24
C SER A 398 10.60 10.97 -46.87
N THR A 399 10.06 9.97 -46.18
CA THR A 399 10.73 8.67 -46.05
C THR A 399 10.91 8.02 -47.43
N CYS A 400 12.05 7.38 -47.67
CA CYS A 400 12.31 6.67 -48.92
C CYS A 400 11.50 5.36 -48.95
N PRO A 401 10.57 5.17 -49.91
CA PRO A 401 9.67 4.01 -49.92
C PRO A 401 10.39 2.69 -50.21
N ALA A 402 11.57 2.72 -50.82
CA ALA A 402 12.31 1.50 -51.18
C ALA A 402 13.18 0.93 -50.05
N CYS A 403 13.33 1.64 -48.93
CA CYS A 403 14.03 1.14 -47.73
C CYS A 403 13.31 1.52 -46.42
N SER A 404 12.08 2.02 -46.50
CA SER A 404 11.24 2.43 -45.36
C SER A 404 11.98 3.31 -44.33
N GLY A 405 12.79 4.27 -44.80
CA GLY A 405 13.58 5.15 -43.93
C GLY A 405 14.96 4.65 -43.51
N THR A 406 15.28 3.36 -43.67
CA THR A 406 16.51 2.75 -43.07
C THR A 406 17.82 3.02 -43.82
N GLY A 407 17.79 3.63 -45.00
CA GLY A 407 18.98 3.94 -45.84
C GLY A 407 19.67 2.74 -46.49
N SER A 408 19.42 1.53 -46.01
CA SER A 408 19.99 0.28 -46.53
C SER A 408 18.89 -0.72 -46.91
N LYS A 409 19.22 -1.69 -47.76
CA LYS A 409 18.35 -2.83 -48.07
C LYS A 409 19.05 -4.13 -47.67
N VAL A 410 18.26 -5.08 -47.20
CA VAL A 410 18.66 -6.49 -47.06
C VAL A 410 18.16 -7.24 -48.30
N ALA A 411 18.94 -8.19 -48.81
CA ALA A 411 18.47 -9.02 -49.93
C ALA A 411 17.37 -9.98 -49.46
N ALA A 412 16.42 -10.30 -50.34
CA ALA A 412 15.31 -11.20 -49.99
C ALA A 412 15.86 -12.60 -49.66
N GLY A 413 15.73 -12.99 -48.38
CA GLY A 413 16.26 -14.26 -47.87
C GLY A 413 17.59 -14.16 -47.09
N ASP A 414 18.21 -12.99 -46.98
CA ASP A 414 19.46 -12.77 -46.20
C ASP A 414 19.21 -12.44 -44.72
N GLU A 415 17.94 -12.30 -44.34
CA GLU A 415 17.48 -12.11 -42.97
C GLU A 415 17.83 -13.32 -42.08
N CYS A 416 18.13 -13.06 -40.81
CA CYS A 416 18.40 -14.11 -39.84
C CYS A 416 17.12 -14.88 -39.50
N ASN A 417 17.08 -16.17 -39.86
CA ASN A 417 15.94 -17.07 -39.60
C ASN A 417 15.51 -17.09 -38.12
N SER A 418 16.45 -17.04 -37.18
CA SER A 418 16.18 -17.18 -35.73
C SER A 418 15.51 -15.96 -35.11
N CYS A 419 15.56 -14.79 -35.74
CA CYS A 419 14.92 -13.56 -35.26
C CYS A 419 14.07 -12.84 -36.32
N ALA A 420 13.83 -13.46 -37.49
CA ALA A 420 13.13 -12.88 -38.63
C ALA A 420 13.57 -11.42 -38.92
N GLY A 421 14.88 -11.21 -39.08
CA GLY A 421 15.45 -9.88 -39.35
C GLY A 421 15.58 -8.92 -38.14
N ALA A 422 14.93 -9.18 -37.01
CA ALA A 422 14.84 -8.23 -35.89
C ALA A 422 16.14 -8.04 -35.06
N GLY A 423 17.13 -8.93 -35.19
CA GLY A 423 18.40 -8.88 -34.43
C GLY A 423 18.30 -9.16 -32.92
N ARG A 424 17.10 -9.40 -32.39
CA ARG A 424 16.83 -9.69 -30.97
C ARG A 424 15.84 -10.85 -30.86
N VAL A 425 15.90 -11.59 -29.75
CA VAL A 425 14.98 -12.70 -29.44
C VAL A 425 14.55 -12.66 -27.98
N LYS A 426 13.34 -13.11 -27.66
CA LYS A 426 12.92 -13.30 -26.26
C LYS A 426 13.34 -14.69 -25.79
N ALA A 427 14.30 -14.72 -24.86
CA ALA A 427 14.84 -15.95 -24.29
C ALA A 427 14.41 -16.11 -22.83
N LYS A 428 14.19 -17.37 -22.41
CA LYS A 428 13.96 -17.72 -21.00
C LYS A 428 15.29 -17.96 -20.32
N ARG A 429 15.73 -17.02 -19.48
CA ARG A 429 16.96 -17.14 -18.70
C ARG A 429 16.61 -17.50 -17.26
N SER A 430 17.21 -18.57 -16.75
CA SER A 430 17.13 -18.92 -15.33
C SER A 430 18.40 -18.49 -14.63
N MET A 431 18.26 -17.74 -13.54
CA MET A 431 19.38 -17.23 -12.77
C MET A 431 19.18 -17.47 -11.28
N THR A 432 20.26 -17.83 -10.60
CA THR A 432 20.25 -18.24 -9.20
C THR A 432 20.61 -17.04 -8.32
N ILE A 433 19.65 -16.60 -7.51
CA ILE A 433 19.77 -15.42 -6.66
C ILE A 433 19.92 -15.87 -5.20
N ASN A 434 20.97 -15.35 -4.56
CA ASN A 434 21.23 -15.56 -3.14
C ASN A 434 20.45 -14.53 -2.32
N ILE A 435 19.46 -14.99 -1.56
CA ILE A 435 18.66 -14.16 -0.66
C ILE A 435 19.36 -14.15 0.71
N PRO A 436 19.90 -13.00 1.16
CA PRO A 436 20.60 -12.94 2.44
C PRO A 436 19.66 -13.23 3.62
N ALA A 437 20.23 -13.71 4.71
CA ALA A 437 19.49 -13.96 5.95
C ALA A 437 19.01 -12.64 6.56
N GLY A 438 17.75 -12.63 7.01
CA GLY A 438 17.14 -11.49 7.70
C GLY A 438 16.46 -10.46 6.81
N VAL A 439 16.26 -10.73 5.52
CA VAL A 439 15.52 -9.83 4.61
C VAL A 439 14.12 -9.51 5.13
N ASP A 440 13.71 -8.24 5.00
CA ASP A 440 12.35 -7.77 5.25
C ASP A 440 11.45 -7.98 4.02
N ASP A 441 10.14 -7.84 4.23
CA ASP A 441 9.17 -7.84 3.13
C ASP A 441 9.39 -6.63 2.20
N GLY A 442 9.22 -6.85 0.89
CA GLY A 442 9.47 -5.84 -0.13
C GLY A 442 10.95 -5.57 -0.44
N TYR A 443 11.90 -6.27 0.20
CA TYR A 443 13.33 -6.11 -0.06
C TYR A 443 13.66 -6.37 -1.55
N ARG A 444 14.49 -5.51 -2.16
CA ARG A 444 14.85 -5.61 -3.58
C ARG A 444 16.31 -6.02 -3.73
N ILE A 445 16.55 -7.13 -4.43
CA ILE A 445 17.88 -7.53 -4.90
C ILE A 445 18.05 -7.04 -6.33
N ARG A 446 19.17 -6.35 -6.63
CA ARG A 446 19.55 -5.96 -7.99
C ARG A 446 20.60 -6.91 -8.54
N GLN A 447 20.40 -7.40 -9.76
CA GLN A 447 21.37 -8.18 -10.52
C GLN A 447 21.69 -7.42 -11.82
N GLU A 448 22.94 -6.97 -11.96
CA GLU A 448 23.36 -6.14 -13.09
C GLU A 448 23.54 -6.97 -14.37
N GLY A 449 23.22 -6.38 -15.53
CA GLY A 449 23.32 -7.05 -16.84
C GLY A 449 22.29 -8.16 -17.09
N ALA A 450 21.32 -8.33 -16.18
CA ALA A 450 20.27 -9.36 -16.21
C ALA A 450 18.88 -8.83 -16.63
N GLY A 451 18.80 -7.56 -17.05
CA GLY A 451 17.61 -6.99 -17.69
C GLY A 451 17.60 -7.24 -19.20
N ASP A 452 16.77 -6.49 -19.92
CA ASP A 452 16.66 -6.60 -21.37
C ASP A 452 17.91 -6.03 -22.07
N ALA A 453 18.27 -6.57 -23.23
CA ALA A 453 19.21 -5.93 -24.15
C ALA A 453 18.54 -4.74 -24.85
N PRO A 454 19.30 -3.68 -25.22
CA PRO A 454 18.69 -2.52 -25.85
C PRO A 454 18.05 -2.83 -27.20
N LEU A 455 16.88 -2.22 -27.41
CA LEU A 455 16.06 -2.34 -28.61
C LEU A 455 16.76 -1.76 -29.85
N MET A 456 17.60 -0.73 -29.68
CA MET A 456 18.47 -0.18 -30.71
C MET A 456 19.86 0.17 -30.13
N GLY A 457 20.88 0.12 -30.98
CA GLY A 457 22.27 0.36 -30.59
C GLY A 457 22.94 -0.80 -29.87
N ASP A 458 24.16 -0.53 -29.40
CA ASP A 458 25.09 -1.51 -28.84
C ASP A 458 25.31 -1.37 -27.33
N GLY A 459 24.48 -0.58 -26.64
CA GLY A 459 24.58 -0.32 -25.21
C GLY A 459 24.47 -1.57 -24.32
N PRO A 460 24.80 -1.42 -23.02
CA PRO A 460 24.72 -2.51 -22.04
C PRO A 460 23.26 -2.93 -21.79
N PRO A 461 23.01 -4.19 -21.39
CA PRO A 461 21.69 -4.63 -20.92
C PRO A 461 21.24 -3.88 -19.65
N GLY A 462 19.95 -3.95 -19.37
CA GLY A 462 19.37 -3.51 -18.11
C GLY A 462 19.81 -4.36 -16.91
N SER A 463 19.25 -4.03 -15.75
CA SER A 463 19.36 -4.80 -14.51
C SER A 463 18.06 -5.57 -14.26
N LEU A 464 18.16 -6.74 -13.64
CA LEU A 464 17.00 -7.39 -13.01
C LEU A 464 16.86 -6.90 -11.57
N TYR A 465 15.67 -6.45 -11.20
CA TYR A 465 15.27 -6.23 -9.81
C TYR A 465 14.34 -7.36 -9.38
N VAL A 466 14.77 -8.11 -8.37
CA VAL A 466 13.93 -9.13 -7.72
C VAL A 466 13.43 -8.61 -6.39
N ARG A 467 12.13 -8.33 -6.33
CA ARG A 467 11.41 -8.03 -5.10
C ARG A 467 11.10 -9.32 -4.35
N ILE A 468 11.47 -9.36 -3.08
CA ILE A 468 11.13 -10.44 -2.18
C ILE A 468 9.80 -10.11 -1.50
N ASN A 469 8.84 -11.02 -1.59
CA ASN A 469 7.63 -10.98 -0.79
C ASN A 469 7.74 -12.06 0.29
N VAL A 470 7.66 -11.69 1.57
CA VAL A 470 7.79 -12.61 2.69
C VAL A 470 6.40 -12.97 3.21
N ALA A 471 6.02 -14.24 3.10
CA ALA A 471 4.75 -14.71 3.63
C ALA A 471 4.70 -14.55 5.17
N PRO A 472 3.61 -14.02 5.75
CA PRO A 472 3.47 -13.90 7.20
C PRO A 472 3.60 -15.25 7.91
N SER A 473 4.31 -15.27 9.05
CA SER A 473 4.38 -16.48 9.88
C SER A 473 3.09 -16.67 10.67
N ARG A 474 2.70 -17.93 10.85
CA ARG A 474 1.62 -18.36 11.75
C ARG A 474 2.08 -18.53 13.20
N THR A 475 3.39 -18.56 13.42
CA THR A 475 4.02 -18.91 14.70
C THR A 475 4.58 -17.66 15.39
N TRP A 476 5.31 -16.81 14.65
CA TRP A 476 5.99 -15.65 15.21
C TRP A 476 5.48 -14.34 14.58
N ARG A 477 5.42 -13.27 15.37
CA ARG A 477 5.22 -11.91 14.87
C ARG A 477 6.56 -11.18 14.85
N ARG A 478 7.01 -10.73 13.68
CA ARG A 478 8.27 -9.98 13.53
C ARG A 478 8.06 -8.50 13.85
N GLN A 479 9.01 -7.89 14.55
CA GLN A 479 9.11 -6.45 14.78
C GLN A 479 10.57 -6.03 14.64
N GLY A 480 10.95 -5.58 13.45
CA GLY A 480 12.35 -5.37 13.09
C GLY A 480 13.15 -6.67 13.16
N THR A 481 14.19 -6.68 14.00
CA THR A 481 15.00 -7.89 14.28
C THR A 481 14.37 -8.84 15.29
N ASN A 482 13.42 -8.36 16.09
CA ASN A 482 12.89 -9.14 17.21
C ASN A 482 11.67 -9.97 16.77
N LEU A 483 11.49 -11.11 17.43
CA LEU A 483 10.37 -12.01 17.24
C LEU A 483 9.51 -12.03 18.50
N PHE A 484 8.19 -12.06 18.32
CA PHE A 484 7.23 -12.28 19.40
C PHE A 484 6.56 -13.65 19.22
N TYR A 485 6.49 -14.42 20.30
CA TYR A 485 5.83 -15.72 20.35
C TYR A 485 4.88 -15.81 21.55
N PRO A 486 3.56 -15.99 21.34
CA PRO A 486 2.62 -16.27 22.42
C PRO A 486 2.74 -17.74 22.84
N ALA A 487 3.46 -18.01 23.93
CA ALA A 487 3.61 -19.34 24.51
C ALA A 487 2.38 -19.68 25.36
N GLN A 488 1.56 -20.61 24.85
CA GLN A 488 0.39 -21.11 25.58
C GLN A 488 0.81 -22.11 26.65
N ILE A 489 0.68 -21.73 27.92
CA ILE A 489 1.00 -22.55 29.08
C ILE A 489 -0.29 -22.99 29.82
N PRO A 490 -0.34 -24.21 30.40
CA PRO A 490 -1.44 -24.60 31.27
C PRO A 490 -1.44 -23.79 32.58
N PHE A 491 -2.63 -23.51 33.12
CA PHE A 491 -2.80 -22.84 34.43
C PHE A 491 -1.89 -23.40 35.53
N TYR A 492 -1.80 -24.72 35.69
CA TYR A 492 -0.95 -25.33 36.72
C TYR A 492 0.55 -25.06 36.52
N THR A 493 1.02 -24.88 35.27
CA THR A 493 2.42 -24.55 34.95
C THR A 493 2.72 -23.08 35.25
N ALA A 494 1.75 -22.18 35.09
CA ALA A 494 1.89 -20.78 35.49
C ALA A 494 1.98 -20.64 37.02
N VAL A 495 1.14 -21.37 37.77
CA VAL A 495 1.11 -21.32 39.25
C VAL A 495 2.32 -22.03 39.86
N LEU A 496 2.56 -23.31 39.53
CA LEU A 496 3.59 -24.13 40.16
C LEU A 496 4.99 -23.95 39.54
N GLY A 497 5.09 -23.26 38.40
CA GLY A 497 6.27 -23.23 37.56
C GLY A 497 6.47 -24.53 36.78
N GLY A 498 7.45 -24.55 35.88
CA GLY A 498 7.75 -25.74 35.09
C GLY A 498 8.69 -25.48 33.92
N LYS A 499 8.48 -26.21 32.82
CA LYS A 499 9.14 -26.02 31.54
C LYS A 499 8.11 -25.97 30.42
N VAL A 500 8.28 -25.05 29.48
CA VAL A 500 7.51 -24.99 28.23
C VAL A 500 8.47 -25.05 27.06
N ARG A 501 8.11 -25.82 26.03
CA ARG A 501 8.92 -25.90 24.80
C ARG A 501 8.54 -24.75 23.88
N VAL A 502 9.51 -23.93 23.50
CA VAL A 502 9.33 -22.76 22.63
C VAL A 502 10.01 -23.01 21.28
N PRO A 503 9.30 -22.85 20.15
CA PRO A 503 9.90 -22.94 18.83
C PRO A 503 10.74 -21.68 18.54
N THR A 504 11.99 -21.88 18.14
CA THR A 504 12.90 -20.83 17.68
C THR A 504 13.27 -21.07 16.21
N LEU A 505 13.88 -20.09 15.54
CA LEU A 505 14.32 -20.24 14.14
C LEU A 505 15.28 -21.42 13.93
N ASN A 506 16.05 -21.80 14.95
CA ASN A 506 17.08 -22.85 14.88
C ASN A 506 16.64 -24.16 15.56
N GLY A 507 15.34 -24.38 15.74
CA GLY A 507 14.77 -25.54 16.44
C GLY A 507 14.12 -25.17 17.78
N GLU A 508 13.70 -26.17 18.53
CA GLU A 508 12.95 -25.99 19.77
C GLU A 508 13.87 -25.84 20.99
N VAL A 509 13.47 -25.01 21.96
CA VAL A 509 14.22 -24.78 23.22
C VAL A 509 13.27 -24.89 24.41
N ASP A 510 13.66 -25.65 25.43
CA ASP A 510 12.92 -25.73 26.69
C ASP A 510 13.19 -24.47 27.55
N VAL A 511 12.15 -23.68 27.78
CA VAL A 511 12.16 -22.47 28.60
C VAL A 511 11.62 -22.79 30.00
N ARG A 512 12.32 -22.36 31.05
CA ARG A 512 11.87 -22.53 32.43
C ARG A 512 10.86 -21.45 32.79
N VAL A 513 9.65 -21.86 33.16
CA VAL A 513 8.57 -20.98 33.63
C VAL A 513 8.67 -20.83 35.15
N PRO A 514 8.84 -19.61 35.69
CA PRO A 514 8.82 -19.37 37.14
C PRO A 514 7.46 -19.72 37.77
N PRO A 515 7.41 -20.14 39.05
CA PRO A 515 6.15 -20.22 39.79
C PRO A 515 5.55 -18.82 39.97
N GLY A 516 4.23 -18.70 39.83
CA GLY A 516 3.51 -17.42 39.91
C GLY A 516 3.60 -16.54 38.65
N THR A 517 3.96 -17.11 37.49
CA THR A 517 4.01 -16.38 36.20
C THR A 517 2.63 -15.80 35.86
N GLN A 518 2.58 -14.52 35.48
CA GLN A 518 1.34 -13.81 35.17
C GLN A 518 0.96 -13.89 33.68
N VAL A 519 -0.33 -13.69 33.38
CA VAL A 519 -0.81 -13.62 31.99
C VAL A 519 -0.23 -12.37 31.32
N GLY A 520 0.35 -12.54 30.13
CA GLY A 520 0.99 -11.46 29.38
C GLY A 520 2.41 -11.12 29.84
N GLU A 521 2.95 -11.81 30.86
CA GLU A 521 4.35 -11.68 31.27
C GLU A 521 5.29 -12.10 30.14
N GLU A 522 6.36 -11.34 29.91
CA GLU A 522 7.28 -11.54 28.80
C GLU A 522 8.66 -12.00 29.28
N MET A 523 9.18 -13.08 28.68
CA MET A 523 10.55 -13.55 28.86
C MET A 523 11.36 -13.37 27.57
N VAL A 524 12.53 -12.75 27.68
CA VAL A 524 13.41 -12.46 26.55
C VAL A 524 14.47 -13.55 26.38
N LEU A 525 14.36 -14.34 25.30
CA LEU A 525 15.39 -15.26 24.84
C LEU A 525 16.36 -14.50 23.93
N ARG A 526 17.49 -14.07 24.50
CA ARG A 526 18.48 -13.24 23.80
C ARG A 526 19.07 -13.95 22.57
N GLY A 527 19.34 -13.19 21.50
CA GLY A 527 20.02 -13.66 20.28
C GLY A 527 19.30 -14.78 19.51
N ARG A 528 18.01 -15.00 19.78
CA ARG A 528 17.14 -16.02 19.15
C ARG A 528 16.11 -15.45 18.15
N GLY A 529 16.17 -14.14 17.91
CA GLY A 529 15.40 -13.44 16.88
C GLY A 529 16.08 -13.49 15.50
N VAL A 530 15.66 -12.59 14.61
CA VAL A 530 16.11 -12.53 13.21
C VAL A 530 17.55 -11.99 13.13
N PRO A 531 18.45 -12.57 12.30
CA PRO A 531 19.76 -11.98 12.04
C PRO A 531 19.64 -10.60 11.37
N ARG A 532 20.52 -9.66 11.72
CA ARG A 532 20.59 -8.37 11.03
C ARG A 532 21.12 -8.52 9.61
N LEU A 533 20.44 -7.91 8.65
CA LEU A 533 20.90 -7.80 7.27
C LEU A 533 22.32 -7.19 7.24
N ASN A 534 23.25 -7.87 6.56
CA ASN A 534 24.68 -7.50 6.46
C ASN A 534 25.45 -7.40 7.81
N GLY A 535 24.88 -7.92 8.91
CA GLY A 535 25.62 -8.08 10.16
C GLY A 535 26.67 -9.20 10.07
N ARG A 536 27.65 -9.21 11.00
CA ARG A 536 28.45 -10.42 11.26
C ARG A 536 27.51 -11.57 11.65
N LYS A 537 27.87 -12.82 11.35
CA LYS A 537 27.04 -14.00 11.69
C LYS A 537 27.26 -14.44 13.15
N ASN A 538 27.01 -13.54 14.10
CA ASN A 538 27.28 -13.75 15.53
C ASN A 538 25.98 -13.77 16.34
N TYR A 539 26.00 -14.42 17.51
CA TYR A 539 24.85 -14.47 18.43
C TYR A 539 24.40 -13.07 18.91
N GLU A 540 25.35 -12.16 19.12
CA GLU A 540 25.12 -10.77 19.59
C GLU A 540 24.53 -9.84 18.52
N SER A 541 24.61 -10.22 17.24
CA SER A 541 24.11 -9.45 16.10
C SER A 541 22.72 -9.89 15.64
N ASN A 542 22.18 -10.97 16.21
CA ASN A 542 20.79 -11.37 16.03
C ASN A 542 19.88 -10.51 16.92
N GLY A 543 18.61 -10.38 16.54
CA GLY A 543 17.59 -9.88 17.45
C GLY A 543 17.24 -10.88 18.56
N ASP A 544 16.27 -10.51 19.38
CA ASP A 544 15.79 -11.34 20.49
C ASP A 544 14.43 -11.99 20.18
N LEU A 545 14.15 -13.11 20.85
CA LEU A 545 12.82 -13.76 20.83
C LEU A 545 12.12 -13.47 22.16
N MET A 546 11.07 -12.66 22.08
CA MET A 546 10.21 -12.25 23.18
C MET A 546 9.06 -13.26 23.30
N VAL A 547 9.08 -14.03 24.38
CA VAL A 547 8.10 -15.09 24.69
C VAL A 547 7.08 -14.50 25.65
N GLN A 548 5.85 -14.29 25.20
CA GLN A 548 4.76 -13.84 26.05
C GLN A 548 3.97 -15.06 26.55
N PHE A 549 3.76 -15.18 27.86
CA PHE A 549 3.02 -16.29 28.42
C PHE A 549 1.50 -16.03 28.40
N ASP A 550 0.76 -16.91 27.70
CA ASP A 550 -0.70 -16.92 27.66
C ASP A 550 -1.22 -18.16 28.42
N VAL A 551 -2.13 -17.97 29.37
CA VAL A 551 -2.55 -19.04 30.28
C VAL A 551 -3.84 -19.68 29.78
N ARG A 552 -3.74 -20.91 29.27
CA ARG A 552 -4.90 -21.70 28.85
C ARG A 552 -5.53 -22.42 30.04
N PHE A 553 -6.81 -22.13 30.26
CA PHE A 553 -7.70 -22.92 31.11
C PHE A 553 -8.35 -24.04 30.30
N THR A 554 -8.40 -25.26 30.86
CA THR A 554 -9.10 -26.41 30.29
C THR A 554 -10.36 -26.72 31.08
N SER A 555 -11.28 -27.49 30.51
CA SER A 555 -12.39 -28.06 31.29
C SER A 555 -11.85 -28.96 32.41
N LEU A 556 -12.48 -28.88 33.59
CA LEU A 556 -12.04 -29.56 34.80
C LEU A 556 -12.99 -30.71 35.15
N THR A 557 -12.42 -31.87 35.46
CA THR A 557 -13.16 -32.99 36.07
C THR A 557 -13.68 -32.63 37.45
N LYS A 558 -14.68 -33.38 37.95
CA LYS A 558 -15.27 -33.15 39.28
C LYS A 558 -14.20 -33.11 40.39
N ARG A 559 -13.28 -34.08 40.41
CA ARG A 559 -12.16 -34.13 41.37
C ARG A 559 -11.21 -32.93 41.26
N GLN A 560 -10.92 -32.44 40.05
CA GLN A 560 -10.06 -31.26 39.87
C GLN A 560 -10.76 -29.98 40.35
N LYS A 561 -12.08 -29.86 40.19
CA LYS A 561 -12.87 -28.75 40.75
C LYS A 561 -12.87 -28.78 42.27
N GLU A 562 -13.05 -29.96 42.87
CA GLU A 562 -12.99 -30.16 44.33
C GLU A 562 -11.62 -29.73 44.91
N LEU A 563 -10.51 -30.08 44.24
CA LEU A 563 -9.16 -29.66 44.65
C LEU A 563 -8.93 -28.14 44.51
N LEU A 564 -9.42 -27.52 43.44
CA LEU A 564 -9.29 -26.07 43.26
C LEU A 564 -10.20 -25.28 44.20
N GLN A 565 -11.37 -25.82 44.56
CA GLN A 565 -12.22 -25.23 45.60
C GLN A 565 -11.56 -25.33 46.97
N ALA A 566 -10.94 -26.47 47.31
CA ALA A 566 -10.20 -26.61 48.57
C ALA A 566 -9.01 -25.63 48.66
N PHE A 567 -8.32 -25.37 47.55
CA PHE A 567 -7.28 -24.33 47.48
C PHE A 567 -7.85 -22.92 47.61
N ALA A 568 -9.01 -22.63 47.02
CA ALA A 568 -9.68 -21.33 47.17
C ALA A 568 -10.14 -21.11 48.62
N ASP A 569 -10.80 -22.11 49.23
CA ASP A 569 -11.25 -22.06 50.63
C ASP A 569 -10.07 -21.81 51.60
N ASP A 570 -8.89 -22.41 51.34
CA ASP A 570 -7.64 -22.20 52.11
C ASP A 570 -7.09 -20.77 51.95
N VAL A 571 -6.98 -20.27 50.71
CA VAL A 571 -6.50 -18.91 50.41
C VAL A 571 -7.43 -17.81 50.94
N GLU A 572 -8.76 -18.04 50.89
CA GLU A 572 -9.76 -17.12 51.42
C GLU A 572 -9.91 -17.22 52.96
N GLY A 573 -9.20 -18.14 53.62
CA GLY A 573 -9.28 -18.36 55.06
C GLY A 573 -10.63 -18.92 55.53
N VAL A 574 -11.43 -19.49 54.61
CA VAL A 574 -12.74 -20.07 54.90
C VAL A 574 -12.53 -21.43 55.55
N SER A 575 -12.36 -21.43 56.89
CA SER A 575 -12.21 -22.64 57.68
C SER A 575 -13.51 -23.46 57.69
N ARG A 576 -13.73 -24.25 56.64
CA ARG A 576 -14.65 -25.39 56.72
C ARG A 576 -14.04 -26.40 57.71
N PRO A 577 -14.78 -26.84 58.73
CA PRO A 577 -14.28 -27.88 59.63
C PRO A 577 -13.96 -29.13 58.80
N VAL A 578 -12.73 -29.63 58.94
CA VAL A 578 -12.26 -30.83 58.21
C VAL A 578 -12.86 -32.07 58.86
N THR A 579 -14.17 -32.25 58.68
CA THR A 579 -14.90 -33.46 59.08
C THR A 579 -15.03 -34.43 57.90
N GLU A 580 -14.19 -35.46 57.95
CA GLU A 580 -14.50 -36.85 57.51
C GLU A 580 -14.56 -37.20 56.01
N ALA A 581 -14.43 -36.26 55.06
CA ALA A 581 -14.52 -36.59 53.63
C ALA A 581 -13.33 -37.36 53.03
N LEU A 582 -12.13 -37.31 53.64
CA LEU A 582 -10.89 -37.88 53.09
C LEU A 582 -10.28 -39.06 53.86
N LYS A 583 -10.75 -39.36 55.09
CA LYS A 583 -10.32 -40.57 55.84
C LYS A 583 -11.20 -41.79 55.59
N SER A 584 -12.46 -41.61 55.17
CA SER A 584 -13.47 -42.67 55.08
C SER A 584 -13.35 -43.63 53.88
N LYS A 585 -12.30 -43.51 53.05
CA LYS A 585 -12.06 -44.39 51.89
C LYS A 585 -10.86 -45.35 52.03
N THR A 586 -10.00 -45.19 53.04
CA THR A 586 -8.84 -46.07 53.22
C THR A 586 -9.14 -47.24 54.17
N ASP A 587 -9.95 -47.03 55.23
CA ASP A 587 -10.27 -48.07 56.24
C ASP A 587 -11.38 -49.05 55.84
N LYS A 588 -12.01 -48.89 54.66
CA LYS A 588 -13.13 -49.74 54.20
C LYS A 588 -12.73 -50.88 53.26
N GLN A 589 -11.46 -51.02 52.91
CA GLN A 589 -10.97 -52.13 52.06
C GLN A 589 -10.23 -53.24 52.83
N ASP A 590 -9.86 -53.02 54.09
CA ASP A 590 -8.91 -53.90 54.82
C ASP A 590 -9.59 -54.86 55.84
N LYS A 591 -10.87 -55.22 55.61
CA LYS A 591 -11.64 -56.09 56.53
C LYS A 591 -12.47 -57.20 55.89
N SER A 592 -12.28 -57.49 54.60
CA SER A 592 -13.02 -58.55 53.92
C SER A 592 -12.22 -59.31 52.85
N GLU A 593 -11.07 -59.87 53.21
CA GLU A 593 -10.47 -60.96 52.41
C GLU A 593 -9.56 -61.87 53.24
N LYS A 594 -10.17 -62.75 54.06
CA LYS A 594 -9.46 -63.88 54.67
C LYS A 594 -9.59 -65.10 53.74
N LYS A 595 -8.60 -65.24 52.85
CA LYS A 595 -8.42 -66.34 51.90
C LYS A 595 -8.42 -67.71 52.61
N PRO A 596 -8.94 -68.76 51.97
CA PRO A 596 -8.23 -70.04 51.96
C PRO A 596 -7.82 -70.46 50.54
N GLU A 597 -6.67 -71.12 50.48
CA GLU A 597 -6.18 -71.91 49.34
C GLU A 597 -7.00 -73.23 49.22
N PRO A 598 -6.96 -74.02 48.11
CA PRO A 598 -5.72 -74.34 47.37
C PRO A 598 -5.80 -74.71 45.86
N SER A 599 -4.59 -74.99 45.32
CA SER A 599 -4.21 -76.02 44.33
C SER A 599 -4.93 -76.20 42.97
N ALA A 600 -4.12 -76.02 41.93
CA ALA A 600 -4.03 -76.76 40.66
C ALA A 600 -4.95 -77.98 40.38
N SER A 601 -5.52 -78.03 39.16
CA SER A 601 -5.25 -79.09 38.16
C SER A 601 -6.06 -78.93 36.86
N ASP A 602 -5.42 -79.20 35.72
CA ASP A 602 -5.96 -79.73 34.46
C ASP A 602 -7.11 -79.06 33.68
N LYS A 603 -6.81 -78.67 32.42
CA LYS A 603 -7.51 -79.20 31.22
C LYS A 603 -6.78 -78.92 29.89
N LYS A 604 -6.22 -80.00 29.35
CA LYS A 604 -6.11 -80.47 27.95
C LYS A 604 -6.16 -79.49 26.75
N ASN A 605 -5.28 -79.80 25.79
CA ASN A 605 -5.35 -79.66 24.32
C ASN A 605 -6.77 -79.90 23.74
N GLU A 606 -7.17 -79.52 22.52
CA GLU A 606 -6.50 -79.42 21.19
C GLU A 606 -7.37 -78.48 20.28
N SER A 607 -7.12 -78.10 19.02
CA SER A 607 -6.13 -78.42 17.96
C SER A 607 -6.07 -77.27 16.90
N ASP A 608 -5.26 -77.43 15.84
CA ASP A 608 -5.41 -76.89 14.45
C ASP A 608 -5.40 -75.35 14.17
N ASP A 609 -4.83 -74.82 13.07
CA ASP A 609 -3.96 -75.34 11.97
C ASP A 609 -3.02 -74.20 11.46
N LYS A 610 -2.13 -74.54 10.53
CA LYS A 610 -1.13 -73.73 9.81
C LYS A 610 -1.76 -72.54 9.02
N THR A 611 -1.05 -71.60 8.38
CA THR A 611 0.25 -71.70 7.70
C THR A 611 0.83 -70.32 7.31
N LYS A 612 2.17 -70.26 7.19
CA LYS A 612 2.99 -69.38 6.31
C LYS A 612 2.92 -67.85 6.45
N GLU A 613 4.03 -67.10 6.67
CA GLU A 613 5.36 -67.06 6.01
C GLU A 613 5.38 -66.15 4.76
N SER A 614 5.94 -64.94 4.94
CA SER A 614 6.91 -64.32 4.02
C SER A 614 7.47 -63.05 4.66
N LYS A 615 8.76 -63.07 4.98
CA LYS A 615 9.60 -61.89 4.75
C LYS A 615 9.85 -61.82 3.24
N ASP A 616 10.09 -60.63 2.72
CA ASP A 616 11.12 -60.51 1.67
C ASP A 616 11.83 -59.16 1.77
N ASP A 617 13.07 -59.15 1.29
CA ASP A 617 14.04 -58.07 1.44
C ASP A 617 14.10 -57.17 0.18
N GLY A 618 14.88 -56.07 0.23
CA GLY A 618 15.23 -55.24 -0.94
C GLY A 618 14.73 -53.79 -0.81
N ALA A 619 15.54 -52.77 -0.56
CA ALA A 619 16.76 -52.31 -1.25
C ALA A 619 16.50 -51.62 -2.62
N SER A 620 16.24 -50.32 -2.58
CA SER A 620 16.73 -49.28 -3.51
C SER A 620 16.51 -47.89 -2.90
#